data_AF-A0A7D5TC20-F1
#
_entry.id   AF-A0A7D5TC20-F1
#
_cell.length_a   1.000
_cell.length_b   1.000
_cell.length_c   1.000
_cell.angle_alpha   90.00
_cell.angle_beta   90.00
_cell.angle_gamma   90.00
#
_symmetry.space_group_name_H-M   'P 1'
#
loop_
_entity.id
_entity.type
_entity.pdbx_description
1 polymer ?
#
loop_
_entity_poly.entity_id
_entity_poly.type
_entity_poly.pdbx_seq_one_letter_code
_entity_poly.pdbx_strand_id
1 'polypeptide(L)'
;MTGPAVVVTRTALRQTYRRVRESKRMTAFFLLIPGFFALQVSGLVGPGAYDLGQRFAAGEVAPVVTRLRGTVLSGVVLLVLMGVLGAAGGNSEFKDRYVAFLTATSTRAVAVGSVARQTAVWTALFWPVALAGAVAFAVGAEAPVAAVSLVAGSLWLFVVAGVATAPIGFGARWLLDGYGLSKNARFGLGVGMLGLFYLVLFTRETVGAALGATPLSWAGDLLLLTVRDAGASPARAGGFLLATVGLVFGSLAASVRLAEAVWYDDRALGDDEDGADDDPATATPVRDVLASVVPRPTAALVETTWRRTKRTPKTLWYVYPAIFVGLVMAEQLVYSGPFSAAMYAPVVAFTGALAAGSGFTLNPLGTEGDALPGLLTAGVSSETFVRAKAYAVVLPAMPLLVGAALGTAIGVGVGSALVVAAVGVFAVAMAAVAPLCSLALGVHYPPGDEGLLGEDVQIPNKSASAAYTLGMVVVGAPGFGALGAYAQGAVDPVTVVGGVGATGVLALVVAWGGYRHAVAKLDAYSVE
;
A
#
# COMPACT_ATOMS: atom_id res chain seq x y z
N MET A 1 1.06 14.25 -40.96
CA MET A 1 0.14 13.24 -40.41
C MET A 1 0.69 12.78 -39.06
N THR A 2 -0.09 12.82 -37.98
CA THR A 2 0.40 12.36 -36.66
C THR A 2 0.46 10.84 -36.64
N GLY A 3 1.58 10.27 -36.19
CA GLY A 3 1.75 8.81 -36.16
C GLY A 3 0.69 8.13 -35.26
N PRO A 4 0.24 6.91 -35.57
CA PRO A 4 -0.85 6.26 -34.83
C PRO A 4 -0.60 6.14 -33.31
N ALA A 5 0.64 5.87 -32.88
CA ALA A 5 1.01 5.82 -31.46
C ALA A 5 0.78 7.16 -30.73
N VAL A 6 0.99 8.29 -31.42
CA VAL A 6 0.76 9.63 -30.87
C VAL A 6 -0.74 9.88 -30.66
N VAL A 7 -1.57 9.41 -31.59
CA VAL A 7 -3.04 9.51 -31.47
C VAL A 7 -3.54 8.71 -30.28
N VAL A 8 -3.06 7.47 -30.11
CA VAL A 8 -3.37 6.63 -28.94
C VAL A 8 -2.97 7.33 -27.64
N THR A 9 -1.72 7.79 -27.57
CA THR A 9 -1.17 8.48 -26.39
C THR A 9 -2.00 9.73 -26.03
N ARG A 10 -2.24 10.61 -27.01
CA ARG A 10 -2.98 11.86 -26.82
C ARG A 10 -4.40 11.60 -26.34
N THR A 11 -5.07 10.60 -26.91
CA THR A 11 -6.44 10.25 -26.55
C THR A 11 -6.49 9.72 -25.12
N ALA A 12 -5.59 8.81 -24.76
CA ALA A 12 -5.50 8.26 -23.42
C ALA A 12 -5.12 9.32 -22.36
N LEU A 13 -4.25 10.28 -22.69
CA LEU A 13 -3.89 11.39 -21.80
C LEU A 13 -5.07 12.34 -21.60
N ARG A 14 -5.78 12.74 -22.66
CA ARG A 14 -6.98 13.60 -22.55
C ARG A 14 -8.05 12.98 -21.67
N GLN A 15 -8.28 11.68 -21.81
CA GLN A 15 -9.22 10.96 -20.96
C GLN A 15 -8.77 10.91 -19.51
N THR A 16 -7.47 10.68 -19.26
CA THR A 16 -6.89 10.69 -17.91
C THR A 16 -7.07 12.06 -17.27
N TYR A 17 -6.75 13.12 -18.01
CA TYR A 17 -6.93 14.51 -17.56
C TYR A 17 -8.39 14.82 -17.22
N ARG A 18 -9.33 14.45 -18.10
CA ARG A 18 -10.77 14.63 -17.84
C ARG A 18 -11.21 13.92 -16.56
N ARG A 19 -10.79 12.67 -16.37
CA ARG A 19 -11.08 11.88 -15.16
C ARG A 19 -10.51 12.52 -13.89
N VAL A 20 -9.26 12.98 -13.93
CA VAL A 20 -8.63 13.66 -12.79
C VAL A 20 -9.37 14.96 -12.46
N ARG A 21 -9.85 15.70 -13.45
CA ARG A 21 -10.62 16.94 -13.26
C ARG A 21 -12.03 16.69 -12.73
N GLU A 22 -12.70 15.64 -13.18
CA GLU A 22 -14.09 15.32 -12.79
C GLU A 22 -14.17 14.63 -11.43
N SER A 23 -13.16 13.85 -11.04
CA SER A 23 -13.14 13.12 -9.78
C SER A 23 -12.33 13.84 -8.71
N LYS A 24 -13.02 14.40 -7.71
CA LYS A 24 -12.38 15.02 -6.53
C LYS A 24 -11.34 14.12 -5.86
N ARG A 25 -11.60 12.79 -5.82
CA ARG A 25 -10.67 11.80 -5.25
C ARG A 25 -9.39 11.69 -6.07
N MET A 26 -9.51 11.61 -7.40
CA MET A 26 -8.33 11.57 -8.29
C MET A 26 -7.59 12.90 -8.28
N THR A 27 -8.28 14.04 -8.23
CA THR A 27 -7.63 15.35 -8.07
C THR A 27 -6.82 15.40 -6.79
N ALA A 28 -7.40 14.98 -5.66
CA ALA A 28 -6.71 14.94 -4.38
C ALA A 28 -5.48 14.03 -4.43
N PHE A 29 -5.58 12.85 -5.03
CA PHE A 29 -4.43 11.95 -5.22
C PHE A 29 -3.30 12.61 -6.03
N PHE A 30 -3.64 13.27 -7.15
CA PHE A 30 -2.68 13.94 -8.03
C PHE A 30 -2.05 15.21 -7.40
N LEU A 31 -2.64 15.75 -6.33
CA LEU A 31 -2.11 16.93 -5.61
C LEU A 31 -1.35 16.53 -4.34
N LEU A 32 -1.93 15.65 -3.51
CA LEU A 32 -1.39 15.31 -2.20
C LEU A 32 -0.09 14.52 -2.30
N ILE A 33 0.01 13.59 -3.25
CA ILE A 33 1.22 12.77 -3.39
C ILE A 33 2.43 13.62 -3.83
N PRO A 34 2.36 14.41 -4.92
CA PRO A 34 3.45 15.31 -5.25
C PRO A 34 3.68 16.38 -4.18
N GLY A 35 2.60 16.86 -3.54
CA GLY A 35 2.68 17.82 -2.43
C GLY A 35 3.50 17.30 -1.25
N PHE A 36 3.33 16.02 -0.90
CA PHE A 36 4.15 15.36 0.13
C PHE A 36 5.64 15.36 -0.23
N PHE A 37 5.99 15.00 -1.47
CA PHE A 37 7.39 15.07 -1.92
C PHE A 37 7.91 16.51 -2.02
N ALA A 38 7.09 17.46 -2.45
CA ALA A 38 7.45 18.86 -2.53
C ALA A 38 7.78 19.45 -1.15
N LEU A 39 7.03 19.04 -0.12
CA LEU A 39 7.25 19.45 1.26
C LEU A 39 8.58 18.94 1.83
N GLN A 40 9.04 17.77 1.38
CA GLN A 40 10.37 17.24 1.71
C GLN A 40 11.49 18.01 0.97
N VAL A 41 11.27 18.39 -0.28
CA VAL A 41 12.24 19.11 -1.10
C VAL A 41 12.34 20.60 -0.72
N SER A 42 11.26 21.19 -0.19
CA SER A 42 11.19 22.62 0.13
C SER A 42 11.99 23.03 1.36
N GLY A 43 12.31 22.09 2.24
CA GLY A 43 13.01 22.36 3.49
C GLY A 43 12.11 22.62 4.71
N LEU A 44 10.79 22.37 4.58
CA LEU A 44 9.85 22.56 5.69
C LEU A 44 9.99 21.51 6.80
N VAL A 45 10.55 20.33 6.51
CA VAL A 45 10.70 19.20 7.44
C VAL A 45 12.19 18.80 7.62
N GLY A 46 13.11 19.72 7.30
CA GLY A 46 14.55 19.49 7.38
C GLY A 46 15.30 20.24 6.28
N PRO A 47 16.59 19.95 6.02
CA PRO A 47 17.33 20.62 4.95
C PRO A 47 16.74 20.30 3.58
N GLY A 48 16.22 21.31 2.89
CA GLY A 48 15.67 21.24 1.54
C GLY A 48 16.74 21.34 0.47
N ALA A 49 16.32 21.31 -0.80
CA ALA A 49 17.25 21.39 -1.93
C ALA A 49 18.00 22.73 -2.00
N TYR A 50 17.34 23.84 -1.64
CA TYR A 50 17.97 25.16 -1.54
C TYR A 50 19.05 25.19 -0.46
N ASP A 51 18.77 24.64 0.73
CA ASP A 51 19.72 24.57 1.84
C ASP A 51 20.95 23.73 1.49
N LEU A 52 20.75 22.63 0.77
CA LEU A 52 21.86 21.82 0.24
C LEU A 52 22.70 22.59 -0.78
N GLY A 53 22.08 23.45 -1.59
CA GLY A 53 22.78 24.37 -2.47
C GLY A 53 23.63 25.38 -1.67
N GLN A 54 23.06 26.01 -0.64
CA GLN A 54 23.80 26.97 0.19
C GLN A 54 25.01 26.34 0.88
N ARG A 55 24.87 25.12 1.42
CA ARG A 55 25.99 24.37 2.00
C ARG A 55 27.07 24.05 0.97
N PHE A 56 26.65 23.72 -0.26
CA PHE A 56 27.59 23.51 -1.36
C PHE A 56 28.40 24.77 -1.66
N ALA A 57 27.74 25.93 -1.76
CA ALA A 57 28.39 27.23 -1.96
C ALA A 57 29.31 27.61 -0.79
N ALA A 58 28.94 27.23 0.44
CA ALA A 58 29.76 27.42 1.64
C ALA A 58 31.00 26.51 1.72
N GLY A 59 31.21 25.61 0.74
CA GLY A 59 32.39 24.74 0.65
C GLY A 59 32.17 23.33 1.21
N GLU A 60 30.97 22.97 1.66
CA GLU A 60 30.63 21.60 2.10
C GLU A 60 30.38 20.64 0.91
N VAL A 61 31.27 20.65 -0.08
CA VAL A 61 31.10 19.95 -1.36
C VAL A 61 30.94 18.43 -1.19
N ALA A 62 31.87 17.78 -0.50
CA ALA A 62 31.89 16.32 -0.33
C ALA A 62 30.62 15.74 0.35
N PRO A 63 30.15 16.23 1.51
CA PRO A 63 28.95 15.70 2.15
C PRO A 63 27.69 15.95 1.32
N VAL A 64 27.58 17.10 0.65
CA VAL A 64 26.43 17.42 -0.22
C VAL A 64 26.38 16.49 -1.43
N VAL A 65 27.52 16.28 -2.12
CA VAL A 65 27.60 15.40 -3.29
C VAL A 65 27.26 13.95 -2.93
N THR A 66 27.78 13.45 -1.81
CA THR A 66 27.45 12.09 -1.32
C THR A 66 25.95 11.94 -1.07
N ARG A 67 25.33 12.93 -0.42
CA ARG A 67 23.89 12.92 -0.16
C ARG A 67 23.07 13.00 -1.45
N LEU A 68 23.47 13.83 -2.42
CA LEU A 68 22.80 13.92 -3.72
C LEU A 68 22.87 12.58 -4.47
N ARG A 69 24.06 11.96 -4.56
CA ARG A 69 24.23 10.65 -5.21
C ARG A 69 23.35 9.56 -4.56
N GLY A 70 23.31 9.50 -3.23
CA GLY A 70 22.45 8.56 -2.51
C GLY A 70 20.94 8.83 -2.72
N THR A 71 20.54 10.09 -2.78
CA THR A 71 19.15 10.51 -3.05
C THR A 71 18.72 10.11 -4.46
N VAL A 72 19.61 10.27 -5.45
CA VAL A 72 19.34 9.88 -6.84
C VAL A 72 19.17 8.37 -6.95
N LEU A 73 20.06 7.59 -6.33
CA LEU A 73 19.98 6.12 -6.37
C LEU A 73 18.70 5.59 -5.75
N SER A 74 18.38 6.02 -4.53
CA SER A 74 17.14 5.63 -3.86
C SER A 74 15.90 6.12 -4.60
N GLY A 75 15.94 7.34 -5.14
CA GLY A 75 14.89 7.88 -6.00
C GLY A 75 14.64 7.02 -7.24
N VAL A 76 15.68 6.58 -7.95
CA VAL A 76 15.54 5.68 -9.11
C VAL A 76 14.87 4.37 -8.72
N VAL A 77 15.27 3.75 -7.60
CA VAL A 77 14.64 2.50 -7.13
C VAL A 77 13.17 2.72 -6.81
N LEU A 78 12.84 3.80 -6.10
CA LEU A 78 11.45 4.14 -5.76
C LEU A 78 10.60 4.40 -7.01
N LEU A 79 11.14 5.10 -8.01
CA LEU A 79 10.48 5.32 -9.29
C LEU A 79 10.23 4.01 -10.04
N VAL A 80 11.21 3.09 -10.02
CA VAL A 80 11.06 1.76 -10.63
C VAL A 80 9.99 0.94 -9.90
N LEU A 81 10.02 0.87 -8.57
CA LEU A 81 9.01 0.13 -7.78
C LEU A 81 7.60 0.68 -8.00
N MET A 82 7.45 2.01 -7.98
CA MET A 82 6.17 2.66 -8.26
C MET A 82 5.71 2.41 -9.71
N GLY A 83 6.65 2.47 -10.65
CA GLY A 83 6.41 2.15 -12.06
C GLY A 83 5.92 0.72 -12.26
N VAL A 84 6.54 -0.26 -11.58
CA VAL A 84 6.12 -1.67 -11.60
C VAL A 84 4.73 -1.85 -10.97
N LEU A 85 4.47 -1.25 -9.81
CA LEU A 85 3.18 -1.32 -9.14
C LEU A 85 2.07 -0.75 -10.03
N GLY A 86 2.34 0.41 -10.64
CA GLY A 86 1.46 1.05 -11.61
C GLY A 86 1.25 0.23 -12.88
N ALA A 87 2.33 -0.34 -13.44
CA ALA A 87 2.27 -1.13 -14.66
C ALA A 87 1.50 -2.45 -14.43
N ALA A 88 1.66 -3.09 -13.28
CA ALA A 88 0.95 -4.30 -12.92
C ALA A 88 -0.54 -4.04 -12.64
N GLY A 89 -0.87 -3.02 -11.83
CA GLY A 89 -2.24 -2.72 -11.42
C GLY A 89 -3.08 -1.94 -12.44
N GLY A 90 -2.45 -1.14 -13.31
CA GLY A 90 -3.08 0.02 -13.95
C GLY A 90 -3.89 -0.16 -15.24
N ASN A 91 -3.93 -1.34 -15.89
CA ASN A 91 -4.69 -1.50 -17.14
C ASN A 91 -5.82 -2.54 -17.08
N SER A 92 -6.23 -2.97 -15.89
CA SER A 92 -7.46 -3.78 -15.76
C SER A 92 -8.69 -3.00 -16.26
N GLU A 93 -8.80 -1.70 -15.96
CA GLU A 93 -9.85 -0.80 -16.47
C GLU A 93 -9.64 -0.34 -17.93
N PHE A 94 -8.52 -0.73 -18.56
CA PHE A 94 -8.23 -0.41 -19.96
C PHE A 94 -8.50 -1.59 -20.90
N LYS A 95 -8.90 -2.77 -20.38
CA LYS A 95 -9.22 -3.98 -21.17
C LYS A 95 -10.22 -3.67 -22.29
N ASP A 96 -11.37 -3.07 -21.99
CA ASP A 96 -12.40 -2.77 -23.00
C ASP A 96 -11.95 -1.73 -24.04
N ARG A 97 -11.05 -0.82 -23.64
CA ARG A 97 -10.53 0.25 -24.50
C ARG A 97 -9.42 -0.21 -25.43
N TYR A 98 -8.67 -1.25 -25.05
CA TYR A 98 -7.69 -1.85 -25.95
C TYR A 98 -8.37 -2.41 -27.18
N VAL A 99 -9.55 -3.02 -27.04
CA VAL A 99 -10.29 -3.58 -28.18
C VAL A 99 -10.53 -2.52 -29.27
N ALA A 100 -11.00 -1.32 -28.90
CA ALA A 100 -11.25 -0.25 -29.86
C ALA A 100 -9.97 0.29 -30.54
N PHE A 101 -8.84 0.33 -29.83
CA PHE A 101 -7.57 0.76 -30.43
C PHE A 101 -6.92 -0.34 -31.27
N LEU A 102 -7.01 -1.60 -30.83
CA LEU A 102 -6.46 -2.76 -31.52
C LEU A 102 -7.23 -3.09 -32.81
N THR A 103 -8.50 -2.69 -32.91
CA THR A 103 -9.25 -2.77 -34.18
C THR A 103 -8.97 -1.60 -35.12
N ALA A 104 -8.60 -0.43 -34.59
CA ALA A 104 -8.37 0.78 -35.39
C ALA A 104 -6.91 0.98 -35.82
N THR A 105 -5.93 0.34 -35.17
CA THR A 105 -4.50 0.50 -35.47
C THR A 105 -3.66 -0.72 -35.08
N SER A 106 -2.36 -0.69 -35.37
CA SER A 106 -1.45 -1.80 -35.10
C SER A 106 -1.12 -1.97 -33.62
N THR A 107 -0.89 -3.20 -33.19
CA THR A 107 -0.46 -3.58 -31.82
C THR A 107 0.73 -2.76 -31.35
N ARG A 108 1.72 -2.58 -32.23
CA ARG A 108 2.91 -1.75 -31.96
C ARG A 108 2.52 -0.33 -31.58
N ALA A 109 1.60 0.29 -32.32
CA ALA A 109 1.16 1.65 -32.04
C ALA A 109 0.40 1.75 -30.70
N VAL A 110 -0.43 0.74 -30.39
CA VAL A 110 -1.16 0.67 -29.11
C VAL A 110 -0.21 0.45 -27.94
N ALA A 111 0.74 -0.48 -28.05
CA ALA A 111 1.73 -0.78 -27.03
C ALA A 111 2.63 0.44 -26.75
N VAL A 112 3.26 1.00 -27.79
CA VAL A 112 4.11 2.20 -27.65
C VAL A 112 3.29 3.38 -27.11
N GLY A 113 2.06 3.58 -27.59
CA GLY A 113 1.18 4.63 -27.08
C GLY A 113 0.78 4.45 -25.62
N SER A 114 0.59 3.21 -25.18
CA SER A 114 0.34 2.88 -23.77
C SER A 114 1.55 3.18 -22.89
N VAL A 115 2.76 2.80 -23.32
CA VAL A 115 4.02 3.09 -22.58
C VAL A 115 4.27 4.59 -22.51
N ALA A 116 4.08 5.30 -23.63
CA ALA A 116 4.23 6.75 -23.68
C ALA A 116 3.24 7.46 -22.75
N ARG A 117 1.98 7.02 -22.72
CA ARG A 117 0.97 7.56 -21.81
C ARG A 117 1.32 7.30 -20.35
N GLN A 118 1.73 6.08 -19.99
CA GLN A 118 2.16 5.76 -18.62
C GLN A 118 3.34 6.63 -18.18
N THR A 119 4.37 6.72 -19.03
CA THR A 119 5.56 7.54 -18.79
C THR A 119 5.18 9.02 -18.61
N ALA A 120 4.31 9.54 -19.46
CA ALA A 120 3.85 10.93 -19.39
C ALA A 120 3.04 11.21 -18.10
N VAL A 121 2.16 10.31 -17.67
CA VAL A 121 1.39 10.48 -16.42
C VAL A 121 2.30 10.50 -15.21
N TRP A 122 3.23 9.55 -15.10
CA TRP A 122 4.17 9.50 -13.97
C TRP A 122 5.14 10.68 -13.96
N THR A 123 5.65 11.07 -15.12
CA THR A 123 6.51 12.25 -15.27
C THR A 123 5.73 13.51 -14.87
N ALA A 124 4.51 13.70 -15.37
CA ALA A 124 3.69 14.86 -15.02
C ALA A 124 3.36 14.92 -13.52
N LEU A 125 3.21 13.76 -12.87
CA LEU A 125 2.92 13.69 -11.44
C LEU A 125 4.12 14.10 -10.57
N PHE A 126 5.32 13.60 -10.87
CA PHE A 126 6.46 13.70 -9.95
C PHE A 126 7.61 14.59 -10.42
N TRP A 127 7.83 14.72 -11.73
CA TRP A 127 8.94 15.52 -12.26
C TRP A 127 8.86 17.01 -11.88
N PRO A 128 7.69 17.67 -11.77
CA PRO A 128 7.64 19.05 -11.31
C PRO A 128 8.32 19.29 -9.95
N VAL A 129 8.26 18.31 -9.05
CA VAL A 129 8.94 18.38 -7.74
C VAL A 129 10.46 18.26 -7.90
N ALA A 130 10.92 17.32 -8.74
CA ALA A 130 12.34 17.16 -9.04
C ALA A 130 12.92 18.39 -9.76
N LEU A 131 12.15 18.98 -10.69
CA LEU A 131 12.47 20.24 -11.37
C LEU A 131 12.62 21.37 -10.36
N ALA A 132 11.64 21.55 -9.46
CA ALA A 132 11.71 22.57 -8.42
C ALA A 132 12.93 22.37 -7.51
N GLY A 133 13.22 21.14 -7.11
CA GLY A 133 14.41 20.81 -6.32
C GLY A 133 15.72 21.09 -7.05
N ALA A 134 15.83 20.73 -8.32
CA ALA A 134 17.00 21.00 -9.16
C ALA A 134 17.27 22.50 -9.30
N VAL A 135 16.21 23.29 -9.54
CA VAL A 135 16.30 24.76 -9.63
C VAL A 135 16.67 25.35 -8.27
N ALA A 136 16.00 24.93 -7.19
CA ALA A 136 16.28 25.40 -5.84
C ALA A 136 17.73 25.13 -5.43
N PHE A 137 18.26 23.93 -5.71
CA PHE A 137 19.66 23.61 -5.48
C PHE A 137 20.60 24.51 -6.28
N ALA A 138 20.36 24.68 -7.59
CA ALA A 138 21.22 25.49 -8.44
C ALA A 138 21.25 26.97 -8.02
N VAL A 139 20.10 27.51 -7.56
CA VAL A 139 20.00 28.86 -7.02
C VAL A 139 20.74 28.95 -5.68
N GLY A 140 20.57 27.98 -4.78
CA GLY A 140 21.26 27.95 -3.50
C GLY A 140 22.78 27.79 -3.63
N ALA A 141 23.25 27.05 -4.64
CA ALA A 141 24.66 26.82 -4.92
C ALA A 141 25.33 27.97 -5.69
N GLU A 142 24.60 29.06 -6.00
CA GLU A 142 25.05 30.18 -6.84
C GLU A 142 25.62 29.72 -8.20
N ALA A 143 25.12 28.59 -8.71
CA ALA A 143 25.61 27.92 -9.90
C ALA A 143 24.45 27.64 -10.86
N PRO A 144 23.95 28.64 -11.61
CA PRO A 144 22.77 28.47 -12.47
C PRO A 144 22.96 27.40 -13.55
N VAL A 145 24.20 27.17 -13.98
CA VAL A 145 24.54 26.13 -14.97
C VAL A 145 24.28 24.73 -14.42
N ALA A 146 24.37 24.50 -13.10
CA ALA A 146 24.05 23.23 -12.44
C ALA A 146 22.62 22.75 -12.72
N ALA A 147 21.68 23.69 -12.93
CA ALA A 147 20.30 23.36 -13.23
C ALA A 147 20.18 22.54 -14.54
N VAL A 148 21.09 22.73 -15.49
CA VAL A 148 21.03 22.07 -16.80
C VAL A 148 21.12 20.54 -16.65
N SER A 149 22.19 20.03 -16.03
CA SER A 149 22.34 18.58 -15.85
C SER A 149 21.37 18.00 -14.84
N LEU A 150 20.99 18.75 -13.79
CA LEU A 150 20.03 18.27 -12.79
C LEU A 150 18.62 18.12 -13.39
N VAL A 151 18.15 19.10 -14.16
CA VAL A 151 16.83 19.07 -14.79
C VAL A 151 16.78 18.05 -15.93
N ALA A 152 17.76 18.08 -16.84
CA ALA A 152 17.81 17.14 -17.96
C ALA A 152 18.04 15.70 -17.48
N GLY A 153 18.96 15.50 -16.53
CA GLY A 153 19.26 14.20 -15.95
C GLY A 153 18.07 13.62 -15.20
N SER A 154 17.40 14.40 -14.34
CA SER A 154 16.20 13.93 -13.65
C SER A 154 15.08 13.59 -14.62
N LEU A 155 14.79 14.45 -15.62
CA LEU A 155 13.78 14.16 -16.66
C LEU A 155 14.09 12.85 -17.38
N TRP A 156 15.35 12.65 -17.76
CA TRP A 156 15.80 11.41 -18.40
C TRP A 156 15.57 10.19 -17.51
N LEU A 157 15.88 10.26 -16.21
CA LEU A 157 15.61 9.18 -15.27
C LEU A 157 14.10 8.84 -15.16
N PHE A 158 13.22 9.84 -15.17
CA PHE A 158 11.77 9.63 -15.21
C PHE A 158 11.32 8.90 -16.48
N VAL A 159 11.86 9.31 -17.64
CA VAL A 159 11.56 8.67 -18.92
C VAL A 159 12.04 7.23 -18.93
N VAL A 160 13.30 6.99 -18.53
CA VAL A 160 13.90 5.64 -18.47
C VAL A 160 13.10 4.75 -17.53
N ALA A 161 12.80 5.19 -16.31
CA ALA A 161 12.02 4.41 -15.35
C ALA A 161 10.61 4.10 -15.86
N GLY A 162 9.93 5.09 -16.46
CA GLY A 162 8.59 4.91 -17.03
C GLY A 162 8.55 3.90 -18.18
N VAL A 163 9.55 3.92 -19.07
CA VAL A 163 9.65 2.98 -20.19
C VAL A 163 10.14 1.60 -19.75
N ALA A 164 11.15 1.53 -18.88
CA ALA A 164 11.76 0.27 -18.44
C ALA A 164 10.82 -0.59 -17.58
N THR A 165 9.86 0.02 -16.90
CA THR A 165 8.87 -0.70 -16.07
C THR A 165 7.68 -1.24 -16.86
N ALA A 166 7.46 -0.74 -18.08
CA ALA A 166 6.37 -1.21 -18.93
C ALA A 166 6.41 -2.71 -19.29
N PRO A 167 7.54 -3.28 -19.76
CA PRO A 167 7.59 -4.71 -20.07
C PRO A 167 7.38 -5.56 -18.83
N ILE A 168 7.83 -5.11 -17.65
CA ILE A 168 7.56 -5.79 -16.37
C ILE A 168 6.05 -5.86 -16.10
N GLY A 169 5.32 -4.77 -16.34
CA GLY A 169 3.85 -4.77 -16.21
C GLY A 169 3.15 -5.72 -17.17
N PHE A 170 3.58 -5.77 -18.44
CA PHE A 170 3.04 -6.73 -19.41
C PHE A 170 3.38 -8.18 -19.02
N GLY A 171 4.63 -8.46 -18.63
CA GLY A 171 5.05 -9.79 -18.19
C GLY A 171 4.34 -10.24 -16.91
N ALA A 172 4.18 -9.34 -15.94
CA ALA A 172 3.40 -9.62 -14.74
C ALA A 172 1.97 -9.99 -15.10
N ARG A 173 1.31 -9.28 -16.04
CA ARG A 173 -0.03 -9.67 -16.48
C ARG A 173 -0.06 -10.98 -17.22
N TRP A 174 0.90 -11.22 -18.10
CA TRP A 174 1.02 -12.47 -18.82
C TRP A 174 1.07 -13.66 -17.84
N LEU A 175 1.88 -13.55 -16.78
CA LEU A 175 1.93 -14.55 -15.70
C LEU A 175 0.63 -14.60 -14.89
N LEU A 176 0.12 -13.45 -14.42
CA LEU A 176 -1.04 -13.39 -13.53
C LEU A 176 -2.34 -13.89 -14.18
N ASP A 177 -2.54 -13.55 -15.46
CA ASP A 177 -3.68 -14.00 -16.26
C ASP A 177 -3.45 -15.46 -16.71
N GLY A 178 -2.22 -15.84 -17.10
CA GLY A 178 -1.89 -17.22 -17.49
C GLY A 178 -2.06 -18.25 -16.37
N TYR A 179 -1.63 -17.95 -15.14
CA TYR A 179 -1.80 -18.86 -13.99
C TYR A 179 -3.20 -18.82 -13.34
N GLY A 180 -4.16 -18.07 -13.90
CA GLY A 180 -5.51 -18.00 -13.35
C GLY A 180 -5.58 -17.48 -11.89
N LEU A 181 -4.56 -16.72 -11.44
CA LEU A 181 -4.42 -16.37 -10.02
C LEU A 181 -5.68 -15.66 -9.51
N SER A 182 -6.20 -16.15 -8.38
CA SER A 182 -7.39 -15.57 -7.77
C SER A 182 -7.21 -14.08 -7.46
N LYS A 183 -8.31 -13.31 -7.46
CA LYS A 183 -8.30 -11.87 -7.12
C LYS A 183 -7.59 -11.59 -5.79
N ASN A 184 -7.66 -12.51 -4.84
CA ASN A 184 -7.01 -12.40 -3.54
C ASN A 184 -5.49 -12.57 -3.62
N ALA A 185 -4.99 -13.50 -4.43
CA ALA A 185 -3.55 -13.66 -4.63
C ALA A 185 -2.94 -12.42 -5.32
N ARG A 186 -3.64 -11.89 -6.33
CA ARG A 186 -3.25 -10.63 -7.00
C ARG A 186 -3.26 -9.45 -6.02
N PHE A 187 -4.27 -9.38 -5.16
CA PHE A 187 -4.34 -8.37 -4.10
C PHE A 187 -3.18 -8.51 -3.10
N GLY A 188 -2.89 -9.72 -2.63
CA GLY A 188 -1.78 -10.00 -1.71
C GLY A 188 -0.42 -9.62 -2.31
N LEU A 189 -0.20 -9.90 -3.60
CA LEU A 189 1.00 -9.46 -4.32
C LEU A 189 1.09 -7.94 -4.40
N GLY A 190 -0.03 -7.24 -4.65
CA GLY A 190 -0.09 -5.79 -4.63
C GLY A 190 0.27 -5.21 -3.25
N VAL A 191 -0.25 -5.80 -2.17
CA VAL A 191 0.09 -5.42 -0.79
C VAL A 191 1.55 -5.69 -0.48
N GLY A 192 2.09 -6.86 -0.87
CA GLY A 192 3.50 -7.20 -0.68
C GLY A 192 4.43 -6.24 -1.42
N MET A 193 4.10 -5.90 -2.67
CA MET A 193 4.84 -4.93 -3.48
C MET A 193 4.77 -3.52 -2.88
N LEU A 194 3.62 -3.11 -2.36
CA LEU A 194 3.47 -1.84 -1.64
C LEU A 194 4.31 -1.84 -0.34
N GLY A 195 4.32 -2.95 0.39
CA GLY A 195 5.19 -3.15 1.56
C GLY A 195 6.68 -3.02 1.20
N LEU A 196 7.11 -3.62 0.08
CA LEU A 196 8.47 -3.48 -0.43
C LEU A 196 8.80 -2.04 -0.84
N PHE A 197 7.88 -1.36 -1.55
CA PHE A 197 8.03 0.05 -1.89
C PHE A 197 8.31 0.90 -0.65
N TYR A 198 7.52 0.69 0.40
CA TYR A 198 7.69 1.44 1.63
C TYR A 198 8.94 1.04 2.41
N LEU A 199 9.28 -0.24 2.47
CA LEU A 199 10.55 -0.70 3.06
C LEU A 199 11.72 0.05 2.43
N VAL A 200 11.75 0.15 1.10
CA VAL A 200 12.78 0.90 0.35
C VAL A 200 12.68 2.40 0.60
N LEU A 201 11.47 2.96 0.71
CA LEU A 201 11.28 4.38 1.00
C LEU A 201 11.91 4.79 2.34
N PHE A 202 11.74 3.96 3.37
CA PHE A 202 12.28 4.23 4.71
C PHE A 202 13.74 3.84 4.84
N THR A 203 14.20 2.79 4.15
CA THR A 203 15.62 2.37 4.15
C THR A 203 16.45 3.02 3.03
N ARG A 204 15.97 4.13 2.47
CA ARG A 204 16.53 4.78 1.27
C ARG A 204 18.02 5.11 1.36
N GLU A 205 18.53 5.45 2.55
CA GLU A 205 19.96 5.74 2.75
C GLU A 205 20.80 4.48 2.63
N THR A 206 20.37 3.39 3.28
CA THR A 206 21.00 2.07 3.18
C THR A 206 20.96 1.54 1.75
N VAL A 207 19.82 1.67 1.07
CA VAL A 207 19.66 1.27 -0.34
C VAL A 207 20.58 2.09 -1.24
N GLY A 208 20.65 3.41 -1.05
CA GLY A 208 21.55 4.29 -1.78
C GLY A 208 23.03 3.91 -1.60
N ALA A 209 23.44 3.62 -0.36
CA ALA A 209 24.80 3.18 -0.05
C ALA A 209 25.14 1.83 -0.69
N ALA A 210 24.25 0.85 -0.59
CA ALA A 210 24.43 -0.47 -1.19
C ALA A 210 24.57 -0.42 -2.72
N LEU A 211 23.84 0.49 -3.37
CA LEU A 211 23.90 0.68 -4.82
C LEU A 211 25.08 1.55 -5.28
N GLY A 212 25.81 2.18 -4.37
CA GLY A 212 26.93 3.08 -4.69
C GLY A 212 28.06 2.41 -5.49
N ALA A 213 28.25 1.10 -5.31
CA ALA A 213 29.26 0.32 -6.04
C ALA A 213 28.78 -0.18 -7.42
N THR A 214 27.50 0.01 -7.76
CA THR A 214 26.92 -0.53 -8.99
C THR A 214 26.96 0.50 -10.13
N PRO A 215 26.83 0.09 -11.41
CA PRO A 215 26.73 1.03 -12.53
C PRO A 215 25.53 2.00 -12.44
N LEU A 216 24.52 1.72 -11.61
CA LEU A 216 23.43 2.68 -11.33
C LEU A 216 23.97 3.98 -10.71
N SER A 217 25.07 3.92 -9.96
CA SER A 217 25.73 5.10 -9.36
C SER A 217 26.14 6.15 -10.39
N TRP A 218 26.34 5.77 -11.65
CA TRP A 218 26.68 6.67 -12.74
C TRP A 218 25.53 7.62 -13.10
N ALA A 219 24.29 7.33 -12.66
CA ALA A 219 23.18 8.28 -12.70
C ALA A 219 23.52 9.57 -11.96
N GLY A 220 24.25 9.47 -10.84
CA GLY A 220 24.74 10.65 -10.11
C GLY A 220 25.72 11.49 -10.94
N ASP A 221 26.62 10.86 -11.70
CA ASP A 221 27.54 11.55 -12.60
C ASP A 221 26.80 12.25 -13.75
N LEU A 222 25.70 11.69 -14.26
CA LEU A 222 24.85 12.36 -15.25
C LEU A 222 24.18 13.62 -14.68
N LEU A 223 23.64 13.53 -13.46
CA LEU A 223 22.93 14.66 -12.82
C LEU A 223 23.88 15.76 -12.38
N LEU A 224 25.11 15.41 -11.99
CA LEU A 224 26.12 16.35 -11.49
C LEU A 224 27.07 16.88 -12.56
N LEU A 225 26.87 16.52 -13.85
CA LEU A 225 27.79 16.84 -14.95
C LEU A 225 28.14 18.32 -15.06
N THR A 226 27.16 19.21 -14.81
CA THR A 226 27.33 20.67 -14.90
C THR A 226 27.57 21.33 -13.53
N VAL A 227 27.62 20.54 -12.46
CA VAL A 227 27.92 21.02 -11.10
C VAL A 227 29.43 21.06 -10.95
N ARG A 228 29.99 22.28 -10.90
CA ARG A 228 31.43 22.49 -10.73
C ARG A 228 31.90 21.87 -9.41
N ASP A 229 33.10 21.30 -9.39
CA ASP A 229 33.74 20.70 -8.20
C ASP A 229 33.01 19.47 -7.60
N ALA A 230 31.92 18.99 -8.22
CA ALA A 230 31.18 17.80 -7.78
C ALA A 230 31.87 16.46 -8.13
N GLY A 231 33.02 16.50 -8.80
CA GLY A 231 33.79 15.31 -9.19
C GLY A 231 33.06 14.38 -10.16
N ALA A 232 32.11 14.90 -10.95
CA ALA A 232 31.36 14.12 -11.93
C ALA A 232 32.27 13.65 -13.07
N SER A 233 32.19 12.37 -13.44
CA SER A 233 32.94 11.81 -14.57
C SER A 233 32.11 11.85 -15.87
N PRO A 234 32.54 12.61 -16.91
CA PRO A 234 31.83 12.64 -18.19
C PRO A 234 31.72 11.28 -18.87
N ALA A 235 32.74 10.42 -18.71
CA ALA A 235 32.74 9.07 -19.26
C ALA A 235 31.66 8.20 -18.60
N ARG A 236 31.49 8.27 -17.27
CA ARG A 236 30.44 7.54 -16.56
C ARG A 236 29.05 8.05 -16.90
N ALA A 237 28.87 9.37 -16.98
CA ALA A 237 27.62 9.98 -17.41
C ALA A 237 27.24 9.56 -18.85
N GLY A 238 28.20 9.60 -19.77
CA GLY A 238 28.02 9.15 -21.15
C GLY A 238 27.71 7.65 -21.25
N GLY A 239 28.43 6.81 -20.49
CA GLY A 239 28.18 5.38 -20.40
C GLY A 239 26.78 5.06 -19.86
N PHE A 240 26.34 5.75 -18.81
CA PHE A 240 25.00 5.62 -18.26
C PHE A 240 23.92 6.04 -19.27
N LEU A 241 24.12 7.17 -19.96
CA LEU A 241 23.20 7.65 -20.98
C LEU A 241 23.08 6.63 -22.13
N LEU A 242 24.19 6.13 -22.66
CA LEU A 242 24.18 5.11 -23.72
C LEU A 242 23.50 3.81 -23.28
N ALA A 243 23.82 3.31 -22.08
CA ALA A 243 23.20 2.10 -21.54
C ALA A 243 21.68 2.27 -21.35
N THR A 244 21.24 3.42 -20.84
CA THR A 244 19.81 3.69 -20.62
C THR A 244 19.04 3.97 -21.92
N VAL A 245 19.68 4.54 -22.94
CA VAL A 245 19.11 4.61 -24.29
C VAL A 245 18.87 3.20 -24.84
N GLY A 246 19.87 2.32 -24.73
CA GLY A 246 19.71 0.90 -25.10
C GLY A 246 18.57 0.22 -24.33
N LEU A 247 18.48 0.47 -23.02
CA LEU A 247 17.40 -0.04 -22.16
C LEU A 247 16.02 0.46 -22.61
N VAL A 248 15.88 1.74 -22.98
CA VAL A 248 14.63 2.31 -23.50
C VAL A 248 14.19 1.60 -24.77
N PHE A 249 15.08 1.43 -25.75
CA PHE A 249 14.76 0.72 -26.99
C PHE A 249 14.42 -0.75 -26.75
N GLY A 250 15.21 -1.44 -25.92
CA GLY A 250 14.97 -2.84 -25.55
C GLY A 250 13.63 -3.01 -24.82
N SER A 251 13.30 -2.11 -23.91
CA SER A 251 12.05 -2.16 -23.14
C SER A 251 10.82 -1.88 -23.99
N LEU A 252 10.90 -0.97 -24.97
CA LEU A 252 9.83 -0.74 -25.94
C LEU A 252 9.63 -1.98 -26.83
N ALA A 253 10.71 -2.57 -27.33
CA ALA A 253 10.64 -3.80 -28.13
C ALA A 253 10.03 -4.96 -27.34
N ALA A 254 10.49 -5.17 -26.09
CA ALA A 254 9.94 -6.16 -25.18
C ALA A 254 8.47 -5.89 -24.86
N SER A 255 8.08 -4.64 -24.64
CA SER A 255 6.69 -4.26 -24.39
C SER A 255 5.79 -4.60 -25.57
N VAL A 256 6.23 -4.39 -26.81
CA VAL A 256 5.45 -4.76 -28.01
C VAL A 256 5.27 -6.27 -28.08
N ARG A 257 6.35 -7.05 -27.87
CA ARG A 257 6.30 -8.52 -27.88
C ARG A 257 5.42 -9.09 -26.78
N LEU A 258 5.56 -8.57 -25.55
CA LEU A 258 4.75 -9.00 -24.42
C LEU A 258 3.29 -8.54 -24.56
N ALA A 259 3.03 -7.39 -25.17
CA ALA A 259 1.66 -6.95 -25.44
C ALA A 259 0.97 -7.86 -26.46
N GLU A 260 1.68 -8.34 -27.48
CA GLU A 260 1.14 -9.35 -28.41
C GLU A 260 0.75 -10.63 -27.67
N ALA A 261 1.62 -11.13 -26.78
CA ALA A 261 1.31 -12.29 -25.95
C ALA A 261 0.13 -12.02 -24.98
N VAL A 262 0.09 -10.86 -24.31
CA VAL A 262 -0.98 -10.56 -23.34
C VAL A 262 -2.34 -10.36 -24.01
N TRP A 263 -2.40 -9.84 -25.24
CA TRP A 263 -3.66 -9.46 -25.87
C TRP A 263 -4.21 -10.50 -26.86
N TYR A 264 -3.37 -11.38 -27.40
CA TYR A 264 -3.79 -12.35 -28.40
C TYR A 264 -3.56 -13.81 -28.01
N ASP A 265 -2.85 -14.09 -26.91
CA ASP A 265 -2.65 -15.47 -26.44
C ASP A 265 -3.84 -15.89 -25.58
N ASP A 266 -4.50 -16.98 -25.99
CA ASP A 266 -5.68 -17.55 -25.32
C ASP A 266 -5.24 -18.67 -24.36
N ARG A 267 -4.35 -18.35 -23.42
CA ARG A 267 -3.75 -19.35 -22.52
C ARG A 267 -4.21 -19.18 -21.08
N ALA A 268 -4.92 -20.19 -20.58
CA ALA A 268 -4.64 -20.68 -19.24
C ALA A 268 -3.34 -21.50 -19.35
N LEU A 269 -2.23 -21.02 -18.78
CA LEU A 269 -0.95 -21.76 -18.68
C LEU A 269 -1.04 -22.95 -17.69
N GLY A 270 -2.25 -23.49 -17.48
CA GLY A 270 -2.56 -24.58 -16.58
C GLY A 270 -3.63 -25.53 -17.13
N ASP A 271 -3.85 -25.57 -18.45
CA ASP A 271 -4.80 -26.51 -19.08
C ASP A 271 -4.12 -27.73 -19.73
N ASP A 272 -2.79 -27.83 -19.64
CA ASP A 272 -2.07 -29.04 -19.97
C ASP A 272 -1.74 -29.78 -18.65
N GLU A 273 -2.48 -30.85 -18.38
CA GLU A 273 -2.53 -31.68 -17.15
C GLU A 273 -3.54 -31.23 -16.08
N ASP A 274 -4.84 -31.31 -16.39
CA ASP A 274 -5.70 -32.32 -15.77
C ASP A 274 -7.15 -32.15 -16.25
N GLY A 275 -7.58 -33.07 -17.12
CA GLY A 275 -8.96 -33.55 -17.11
C GLY A 275 -9.22 -34.34 -15.83
N ALA A 276 -8.99 -33.71 -14.68
CA ALA A 276 -9.57 -34.15 -13.43
C ALA A 276 -11.02 -33.69 -13.50
N ASP A 277 -11.90 -34.66 -13.72
CA ASP A 277 -13.22 -34.61 -13.11
C ASP A 277 -13.08 -33.89 -11.76
N ASP A 278 -13.75 -32.75 -11.63
CA ASP A 278 -14.04 -32.13 -10.35
C ASP A 278 -15.09 -33.03 -9.68
N ASP A 279 -14.69 -34.27 -9.44
CA ASP A 279 -15.37 -35.22 -8.58
C ASP A 279 -15.35 -34.53 -7.21
N PRO A 280 -16.50 -34.22 -6.59
CA PRO A 280 -16.56 -33.50 -5.33
C PRO A 280 -16.12 -34.44 -4.20
N ALA A 281 -14.86 -34.84 -4.21
CA ALA A 281 -14.24 -35.67 -3.21
C ALA A 281 -13.99 -34.80 -1.97
N THR A 282 -14.97 -34.80 -1.06
CA THR A 282 -14.80 -34.53 0.38
C THR A 282 -14.41 -33.11 0.80
N ALA A 283 -14.73 -32.07 0.03
CA ALA A 283 -14.69 -30.72 0.58
C ALA A 283 -15.83 -30.57 1.60
N THR A 284 -15.56 -30.77 2.89
CA THR A 284 -16.48 -30.28 3.94
C THR A 284 -16.70 -28.79 3.67
N PRO A 285 -17.93 -28.36 3.37
CA PRO A 285 -18.24 -26.96 3.15
C PRO A 285 -17.64 -26.13 4.30
N VAL A 286 -17.03 -24.98 4.02
CA VAL A 286 -16.45 -24.08 5.05
C VAL A 286 -17.45 -23.84 6.19
N ARG A 287 -18.74 -23.82 5.87
CA ARG A 287 -19.86 -23.79 6.82
C ARG A 287 -19.85 -24.92 7.83
N ASP A 288 -19.60 -26.15 7.41
CA ASP A 288 -19.67 -27.35 8.26
C ASP A 288 -18.50 -27.39 9.25
N VAL A 289 -17.31 -26.95 8.80
CA VAL A 289 -16.17 -26.72 9.69
C VAL A 289 -16.49 -25.62 10.70
N LEU A 290 -17.03 -24.47 10.26
CA LEU A 290 -17.44 -23.39 11.17
C LEU A 290 -18.54 -23.84 12.14
N ALA A 291 -19.51 -24.64 11.66
CA ALA A 291 -20.63 -25.15 12.44
C ALA A 291 -20.21 -26.14 13.55
N SER A 292 -18.97 -26.65 13.50
CA SER A 292 -18.39 -27.44 14.60
C SER A 292 -18.03 -26.59 15.83
N VAL A 293 -17.83 -25.28 15.65
CA VAL A 293 -17.38 -24.35 16.71
C VAL A 293 -18.42 -23.28 17.04
N VAL A 294 -19.22 -22.84 16.07
CA VAL A 294 -20.26 -21.82 16.26
C VAL A 294 -21.63 -22.33 15.80
N PRO A 295 -22.74 -21.77 16.31
CA PRO A 295 -24.08 -22.14 15.84
C PRO A 295 -24.20 -22.01 14.31
N ARG A 296 -24.93 -22.96 13.68
CA ARG A 296 -25.13 -22.98 12.22
C ARG A 296 -25.59 -21.64 11.60
N PRO A 297 -26.47 -20.84 12.23
CA PRO A 297 -26.83 -19.52 11.72
C PRO A 297 -25.64 -18.54 11.68
N THR A 298 -24.80 -18.55 12.72
CA THR A 298 -23.57 -17.76 12.79
C THR A 298 -22.57 -18.20 11.71
N ALA A 299 -22.37 -19.51 11.54
CA ALA A 299 -21.49 -20.06 10.50
C ALA A 299 -21.91 -19.63 9.09
N ALA A 300 -23.21 -19.67 8.78
CA ALA A 300 -23.74 -19.25 7.49
C ALA A 300 -23.50 -17.75 7.21
N LEU A 301 -23.67 -16.90 8.21
CA LEU A 301 -23.42 -15.46 8.08
C LEU A 301 -21.93 -15.12 7.95
N VAL A 302 -21.05 -15.84 8.65
CA VAL A 302 -19.58 -15.72 8.49
C VAL A 302 -19.20 -16.05 7.04
N GLU A 303 -19.65 -17.19 6.54
CA GLU A 303 -19.36 -17.61 5.16
C GLU A 303 -19.91 -16.62 4.14
N THR A 304 -21.14 -16.13 4.35
CA THR A 304 -21.76 -15.12 3.48
C THR A 304 -20.93 -13.83 3.47
N THR A 305 -20.47 -13.39 4.63
CA THR A 305 -19.59 -12.20 4.76
C THR A 305 -18.27 -12.40 4.01
N TRP A 306 -17.64 -13.57 4.11
CA TRP A 306 -16.41 -13.88 3.37
C TRP A 306 -16.64 -13.93 1.85
N ARG A 307 -17.69 -14.61 1.39
CA ARG A 307 -18.05 -14.68 -0.03
C ARG A 307 -18.31 -13.29 -0.61
N ARG A 308 -19.02 -12.41 0.12
CA ARG A 308 -19.26 -11.03 -0.30
C ARG A 308 -18.01 -10.18 -0.29
N THR A 309 -17.18 -10.27 0.75
CA THR A 309 -15.90 -9.56 0.81
C THR A 309 -14.99 -9.95 -0.35
N LYS A 310 -14.96 -11.25 -0.72
CA LYS A 310 -14.24 -11.75 -1.90
C LYS A 310 -14.78 -11.19 -3.22
N ARG A 311 -16.10 -11.00 -3.35
CA ARG A 311 -16.73 -10.42 -4.56
C ARG A 311 -16.59 -8.90 -4.62
N THR A 312 -16.58 -8.24 -3.47
CA THR A 312 -16.59 -6.78 -3.31
C THR A 312 -15.47 -6.34 -2.35
N PRO A 313 -14.20 -6.46 -2.75
CA PRO A 313 -13.04 -6.16 -1.89
C PRO A 313 -12.91 -4.68 -1.54
N LYS A 314 -13.67 -3.78 -2.19
CA LYS A 314 -13.73 -2.35 -1.82
C LYS A 314 -14.15 -2.13 -0.36
N THR A 315 -14.83 -3.09 0.26
CA THR A 315 -15.15 -3.11 1.70
C THR A 315 -13.91 -3.08 2.60
N LEU A 316 -12.73 -3.50 2.11
CA LEU A 316 -11.46 -3.53 2.84
C LEU A 316 -10.60 -2.28 2.65
N TRP A 317 -11.11 -1.23 1.98
CA TRP A 317 -10.33 -0.02 1.70
C TRP A 317 -9.75 0.64 2.97
N TYR A 318 -10.42 0.50 4.12
CA TYR A 318 -10.00 1.08 5.40
C TYR A 318 -8.85 0.35 6.09
N VAL A 319 -8.53 -0.85 5.61
CA VAL A 319 -7.34 -1.59 6.05
C VAL A 319 -6.07 -0.82 5.65
N TYR A 320 -6.06 -0.15 4.49
CA TYR A 320 -4.88 0.52 3.96
C TYR A 320 -4.35 1.66 4.83
N PRO A 321 -5.18 2.62 5.29
CA PRO A 321 -4.73 3.64 6.25
C PRO A 321 -4.07 3.05 7.51
N ALA A 322 -4.63 1.98 8.08
CA ALA A 322 -4.08 1.37 9.29
C ALA A 322 -2.72 0.69 9.05
N ILE A 323 -2.55 0.00 7.91
CA ILE A 323 -1.25 -0.56 7.51
C ILE A 323 -0.23 0.57 7.30
N PHE A 324 -0.64 1.66 6.63
CA PHE A 324 0.21 2.82 6.43
C PHE A 324 0.65 3.46 7.75
N VAL A 325 -0.26 3.58 8.73
CA VAL A 325 0.08 4.04 10.08
C VAL A 325 1.12 3.15 10.74
N GLY A 326 0.98 1.82 10.65
CA GLY A 326 1.93 0.88 11.25
C GLY A 326 3.33 0.99 10.68
N LEU A 327 3.40 1.23 9.39
CA LEU A 327 4.64 1.45 8.69
C LEU A 327 5.31 2.79 9.05
N VAL A 328 4.54 3.88 9.16
CA VAL A 328 5.04 5.16 9.67
C VAL A 328 5.50 5.02 11.11
N MET A 329 4.78 4.29 11.95
CA MET A 329 5.20 3.99 13.33
C MET A 329 6.49 3.19 13.37
N ALA A 330 6.62 2.16 12.53
CA ALA A 330 7.81 1.34 12.44
C ALA A 330 9.04 2.18 12.05
N GLU A 331 8.89 3.15 11.15
CA GLU A 331 9.98 4.06 10.83
C GLU A 331 10.23 5.08 11.94
N GLN A 332 9.23 5.85 12.37
CA GLN A 332 9.41 6.95 13.32
C GLN A 332 9.77 6.50 14.74
N LEU A 333 9.33 5.31 15.17
CA LEU A 333 9.62 4.80 16.50
C LEU A 333 10.90 3.95 16.52
N VAL A 334 11.14 3.15 15.48
CA VAL A 334 12.19 2.11 15.54
C VAL A 334 13.37 2.42 14.64
N TYR A 335 13.12 2.75 13.37
CA TYR A 335 14.22 2.96 12.42
C TYR A 335 14.93 4.31 12.64
N SER A 336 14.15 5.39 12.69
CA SER A 336 14.59 6.77 12.93
C SER A 336 14.42 7.17 14.40
N GLY A 337 13.74 6.33 15.18
CA GLY A 337 13.28 6.66 16.53
C GLY A 337 14.16 6.12 17.65
N PRO A 338 13.72 6.34 18.90
CA PRO A 338 14.52 6.02 20.09
C PRO A 338 14.39 4.56 20.53
N PHE A 339 13.55 3.74 19.89
CA PHE A 339 13.26 2.37 20.33
C PHE A 339 14.13 1.35 19.58
N SER A 340 14.57 0.29 20.27
CA SER A 340 15.24 -0.83 19.63
C SER A 340 14.31 -1.67 18.74
N ALA A 341 14.90 -2.56 17.94
CA ALA A 341 14.17 -3.45 17.01
C ALA A 341 13.09 -4.32 17.67
N ALA A 342 13.15 -4.54 19.00
CA ALA A 342 12.11 -5.22 19.77
C ALA A 342 10.72 -4.56 19.62
N MET A 343 10.67 -3.27 19.27
CA MET A 343 9.44 -2.51 19.09
C MET A 343 8.71 -2.81 17.76
N TYR A 344 9.32 -3.47 16.79
CA TYR A 344 8.63 -3.84 15.55
C TYR A 344 7.45 -4.79 15.81
N ALA A 345 7.59 -5.74 16.73
CA ALA A 345 6.56 -6.72 17.04
C ALA A 345 5.26 -6.11 17.63
N PRO A 346 5.29 -5.25 18.66
CA PRO A 346 4.09 -4.56 19.13
C PRO A 346 3.48 -3.62 18.09
N VAL A 347 4.29 -2.97 17.25
CA VAL A 347 3.78 -2.15 16.13
C VAL A 347 2.94 -3.01 15.18
N VAL A 348 3.48 -4.15 14.73
CA VAL A 348 2.76 -5.10 13.86
C VAL A 348 1.46 -5.58 14.51
N ALA A 349 1.50 -5.97 15.79
CA ALA A 349 0.32 -6.41 16.52
C ALA A 349 -0.76 -5.31 16.62
N PHE A 350 -0.38 -4.10 17.00
CA PHE A 350 -1.29 -2.98 17.20
C PHE A 350 -1.92 -2.54 15.88
N THR A 351 -1.12 -2.25 14.85
CA THR A 351 -1.64 -1.71 13.59
C THR A 351 -2.29 -2.76 12.73
N GLY A 352 -1.85 -4.01 12.84
CA GLY A 352 -2.53 -5.12 12.20
C GLY A 352 -3.92 -5.38 12.82
N ALA A 353 -4.07 -5.26 14.14
CA ALA A 353 -5.39 -5.30 14.78
C ALA A 353 -6.26 -4.09 14.39
N LEU A 354 -5.67 -2.89 14.37
CA LEU A 354 -6.33 -1.68 13.88
C LEU A 354 -6.88 -1.89 12.46
N ALA A 355 -6.06 -2.45 11.57
CA ALA A 355 -6.41 -2.78 10.20
C ALA A 355 -7.53 -3.82 10.13
N ALA A 356 -7.43 -4.92 10.89
CA ALA A 356 -8.43 -5.99 10.92
C ALA A 356 -9.82 -5.46 11.33
N GLY A 357 -9.89 -4.64 12.39
CA GLY A 357 -11.15 -4.06 12.84
C GLY A 357 -11.66 -2.90 11.97
N SER A 358 -10.81 -2.27 11.14
CA SER A 358 -11.23 -1.15 10.29
C SER A 358 -12.04 -1.55 9.05
N GLY A 359 -12.10 -2.84 8.72
CA GLY A 359 -12.76 -3.36 7.52
C GLY A 359 -14.30 -3.29 7.60
N PHE A 360 -14.97 -4.38 7.25
CA PHE A 360 -16.44 -4.39 7.18
C PHE A 360 -17.13 -4.25 8.55
N THR A 361 -16.42 -4.47 9.67
CA THR A 361 -16.97 -4.31 11.03
C THR A 361 -17.18 -2.86 11.43
N LEU A 362 -16.47 -1.91 10.81
CA LEU A 362 -16.61 -0.47 11.09
C LEU A 362 -17.81 0.14 10.37
N ASN A 363 -18.31 -0.56 9.35
CA ASN A 363 -19.56 -0.23 8.67
C ASN A 363 -20.41 -1.51 8.49
N PRO A 364 -20.93 -2.08 9.59
CA PRO A 364 -21.55 -3.39 9.55
C PRO A 364 -22.88 -3.42 8.78
N LEU A 365 -23.60 -2.30 8.75
CA LEU A 365 -24.87 -2.17 8.03
C LEU A 365 -24.65 -1.72 6.57
N GLY A 366 -23.81 -0.73 6.32
CA GLY A 366 -23.52 -0.26 4.97
C GLY A 366 -22.70 -1.24 4.11
N THR A 367 -22.17 -2.30 4.71
CA THR A 367 -21.55 -3.42 3.97
C THR A 367 -22.55 -4.51 3.56
N GLU A 368 -23.77 -4.49 4.10
CA GLU A 368 -24.86 -5.38 3.67
C GLU A 368 -25.51 -4.91 2.36
N GLY A 369 -25.62 -3.58 2.15
CA GLY A 369 -26.21 -2.98 0.95
C GLY A 369 -27.63 -3.52 0.68
N ASP A 370 -27.91 -3.93 -0.56
CA ASP A 370 -29.21 -4.46 -1.00
C ASP A 370 -29.69 -5.70 -0.21
N ALA A 371 -28.80 -6.38 0.49
CA ALA A 371 -29.16 -7.52 1.31
C ALA A 371 -29.67 -7.15 2.71
N LEU A 372 -29.53 -5.88 3.12
CA LEU A 372 -29.93 -5.42 4.45
C LEU A 372 -31.42 -5.64 4.73
N PRO A 373 -32.38 -5.32 3.83
CA PRO A 373 -33.79 -5.60 4.08
C PRO A 373 -34.07 -7.10 4.25
N GLY A 374 -33.42 -7.94 3.43
CA GLY A 374 -33.52 -9.40 3.54
C GLY A 374 -32.95 -9.93 4.86
N LEU A 375 -31.84 -9.36 5.33
CA LEU A 375 -31.24 -9.73 6.62
C LEU A 375 -32.13 -9.33 7.81
N LEU A 376 -32.70 -8.12 7.78
CA LEU A 376 -33.59 -7.60 8.83
C LEU A 376 -34.91 -8.38 8.89
N THR A 377 -35.41 -8.89 7.76
CA THR A 377 -36.66 -9.67 7.69
C THR A 377 -36.47 -11.17 7.90
N ALA A 378 -35.24 -11.68 7.83
CA ALA A 378 -34.94 -13.11 7.98
C ALA A 378 -35.09 -13.66 9.42
N GLY A 379 -35.47 -12.83 10.40
CA GLY A 379 -35.65 -13.24 11.79
C GLY A 379 -34.35 -13.60 12.50
N VAL A 380 -33.20 -13.11 12.01
CA VAL A 380 -31.90 -13.35 12.64
C VAL A 380 -31.77 -12.48 13.88
N SER A 381 -31.41 -13.08 15.03
CA SER A 381 -31.18 -12.31 16.25
C SER A 381 -29.95 -11.40 16.12
N SER A 382 -30.00 -10.21 16.72
CA SER A 382 -28.89 -9.25 16.78
C SER A 382 -27.62 -9.89 17.33
N GLU A 383 -27.73 -10.76 18.34
CA GLU A 383 -26.60 -11.52 18.86
C GLU A 383 -25.91 -12.37 17.79
N THR A 384 -26.69 -13.06 16.97
CA THR A 384 -26.17 -13.92 15.89
C THR A 384 -25.43 -13.08 14.86
N PHE A 385 -25.99 -11.92 14.50
CA PHE A 385 -25.38 -10.99 13.56
C PHE A 385 -24.04 -10.44 14.08
N VAL A 386 -24.02 -9.91 15.30
CA VAL A 386 -22.80 -9.34 15.92
C VAL A 386 -21.71 -10.40 16.06
N ARG A 387 -22.05 -11.61 16.54
CA ARG A 387 -21.10 -12.73 16.65
C ARG A 387 -20.55 -13.11 15.28
N ALA A 388 -21.40 -13.23 14.27
CA ALA A 388 -20.96 -13.60 12.93
C ALA A 388 -19.98 -12.58 12.34
N LYS A 389 -20.27 -11.28 12.47
CA LYS A 389 -19.36 -10.23 12.02
C LYS A 389 -18.03 -10.22 12.78
N ALA A 390 -18.06 -10.43 14.09
CA ALA A 390 -16.85 -10.52 14.89
C ALA A 390 -15.99 -11.72 14.47
N TYR A 391 -16.59 -12.92 14.37
CA TYR A 391 -15.88 -14.13 13.95
C TYR A 391 -15.33 -14.04 12.52
N ALA A 392 -16.06 -13.39 11.62
CA ALA A 392 -15.60 -13.18 10.25
C ALA A 392 -14.27 -12.40 10.17
N VAL A 393 -13.94 -11.59 11.20
CA VAL A 393 -12.64 -10.92 11.34
C VAL A 393 -11.68 -11.72 12.20
N VAL A 394 -12.08 -12.16 13.40
CA VAL A 394 -11.20 -12.82 14.37
C VAL A 394 -10.55 -14.08 13.78
N LEU A 395 -11.33 -14.92 13.11
CA LEU A 395 -10.85 -16.21 12.61
C LEU A 395 -9.65 -16.08 11.64
N PRO A 396 -9.69 -15.22 10.61
CA PRO A 396 -8.51 -14.99 9.78
C PRO A 396 -7.46 -14.07 10.43
N ALA A 397 -7.88 -13.00 11.13
CA ALA A 397 -6.95 -11.99 11.60
C ALA A 397 -6.10 -12.47 12.78
N MET A 398 -6.67 -13.20 13.74
CA MET A 398 -5.97 -13.62 14.94
C MET A 398 -4.73 -14.48 14.66
N PRO A 399 -4.79 -15.59 13.89
CA PRO A 399 -3.60 -16.38 13.61
C PRO A 399 -2.57 -15.61 12.78
N LEU A 400 -3.00 -14.77 11.83
CA LEU A 400 -2.10 -13.95 11.03
C LEU A 400 -1.36 -12.91 11.87
N LEU A 401 -2.07 -12.21 12.76
CA LEU A 401 -1.51 -11.16 13.59
C LEU A 401 -0.59 -11.71 14.68
N VAL A 402 -1.03 -12.77 15.36
CA VAL A 402 -0.21 -13.43 16.38
C VAL A 402 1.04 -14.03 15.73
N GLY A 403 0.88 -14.74 14.60
CA GLY A 403 2.01 -15.28 13.85
C GLY A 403 2.98 -14.21 13.36
N ALA A 404 2.47 -13.11 12.80
CA ALA A 404 3.31 -12.01 12.33
C ALA A 404 4.04 -11.30 13.49
N ALA A 405 3.36 -11.04 14.60
CA ALA A 405 3.96 -10.38 15.77
C ALA A 405 5.03 -11.26 16.42
N LEU A 406 4.74 -12.55 16.64
CA LEU A 406 5.70 -13.51 17.20
C LEU A 406 6.88 -13.74 16.24
N GLY A 407 6.60 -13.93 14.95
CA GLY A 407 7.63 -14.08 13.93
C GLY A 407 8.54 -12.85 13.85
N THR A 408 7.97 -11.64 13.99
CA THR A 408 8.74 -10.40 14.07
C THR A 408 9.61 -10.36 15.32
N ALA A 409 9.06 -10.66 16.50
CA ALA A 409 9.82 -10.66 17.76
C ALA A 409 10.99 -11.66 17.73
N ILE A 410 10.77 -12.85 17.18
CA ILE A 410 11.81 -13.87 17.02
C ILE A 410 12.83 -13.42 15.97
N GLY A 411 12.37 -12.92 14.82
CA GLY A 411 13.23 -12.52 13.70
C GLY A 411 14.18 -11.36 14.04
N VAL A 412 13.76 -10.42 14.89
CA VAL A 412 14.62 -9.32 15.37
C VAL A 412 15.49 -9.71 16.58
N GLY A 413 15.38 -10.95 17.07
CA GLY A 413 16.23 -11.48 18.14
C GLY A 413 15.87 -10.99 19.55
N VAL A 414 14.58 -10.85 19.89
CA VAL A 414 14.18 -10.52 21.27
C VAL A 414 14.66 -11.62 22.24
N GLY A 415 15.62 -11.29 23.10
CA GLY A 415 16.32 -12.26 23.95
C GLY A 415 15.51 -12.84 25.14
N SER A 416 14.38 -12.24 25.50
CA SER A 416 13.55 -12.70 26.62
C SER A 416 12.31 -13.45 26.12
N ALA A 417 12.23 -14.75 26.43
CA ALA A 417 11.06 -15.58 26.11
C ALA A 417 9.76 -15.04 26.75
N LEU A 418 9.87 -14.43 27.93
CA LEU A 418 8.73 -13.81 28.62
C LEU A 418 8.18 -12.63 27.82
N VAL A 419 9.05 -11.81 27.22
CA VAL A 419 8.65 -10.68 26.38
C VAL A 419 8.03 -11.17 25.07
N VAL A 420 8.58 -12.22 24.46
CA VAL A 420 7.99 -12.84 23.26
C VAL A 420 6.58 -13.37 23.56
N ALA A 421 6.38 -14.04 24.70
CA ALA A 421 5.06 -14.48 25.14
C ALA A 421 4.11 -13.29 25.38
N ALA A 422 4.59 -12.22 26.02
CA ALA A 422 3.82 -11.00 26.25
C ALA A 422 3.39 -10.32 24.94
N VAL A 423 4.24 -10.30 23.91
CA VAL A 423 3.87 -9.85 22.56
C VAL A 423 2.73 -10.69 21.98
N GLY A 424 2.79 -12.02 22.14
CA GLY A 424 1.71 -12.92 21.71
C GLY A 424 0.39 -12.61 22.40
N VAL A 425 0.40 -12.45 23.72
CA VAL A 425 -0.79 -12.08 24.51
C VAL A 425 -1.33 -10.71 24.10
N PHE A 426 -0.45 -9.72 23.90
CA PHE A 426 -0.84 -8.40 23.40
C PHE A 426 -1.51 -8.49 22.02
N ALA A 427 -0.96 -9.26 21.10
CA ALA A 427 -1.54 -9.48 19.77
C ALA A 427 -2.93 -10.14 19.85
N VAL A 428 -3.11 -11.15 20.71
CA VAL A 428 -4.40 -11.80 20.95
C VAL A 428 -5.42 -10.79 21.50
N ALA A 429 -5.05 -10.01 22.52
CA ALA A 429 -5.92 -9.01 23.13
C ALA A 429 -6.39 -7.97 22.11
N MET A 430 -5.46 -7.43 21.32
CA MET A 430 -5.77 -6.43 20.30
C MET A 430 -6.62 -7.01 19.15
N ALA A 431 -6.32 -8.23 18.69
CA ALA A 431 -7.10 -8.90 17.65
C ALA A 431 -8.53 -9.22 18.09
N ALA A 432 -8.76 -9.50 19.37
CA ALA A 432 -10.08 -9.79 19.93
C ALA A 432 -10.94 -8.53 20.12
N VAL A 433 -10.36 -7.44 20.65
CA VAL A 433 -11.12 -6.20 20.92
C VAL A 433 -11.44 -5.43 19.64
N ALA A 434 -10.55 -5.45 18.65
CA ALA A 434 -10.68 -4.67 17.41
C ALA A 434 -12.05 -4.81 16.71
N PRO A 435 -12.52 -6.03 16.36
CA PRO A 435 -13.80 -6.16 15.66
C PRO A 435 -15.00 -5.77 16.52
N LEU A 436 -14.96 -6.00 17.84
CA LEU A 436 -16.09 -5.68 18.72
C LEU A 436 -16.21 -4.19 19.02
N CYS A 437 -15.08 -3.51 19.24
CA CYS A 437 -15.03 -2.06 19.37
C CYS A 437 -15.50 -1.38 18.07
N SER A 438 -15.01 -1.88 16.94
CA SER A 438 -15.41 -1.42 15.61
C SER A 438 -16.90 -1.61 15.34
N LEU A 439 -17.45 -2.79 15.65
CA LEU A 439 -18.88 -3.08 15.50
C LEU A 439 -19.74 -2.16 16.37
N ALA A 440 -19.38 -1.96 17.64
CA ALA A 440 -20.10 -1.08 18.55
C ALA A 440 -20.22 0.34 18.02
N LEU A 441 -19.13 0.88 17.46
CA LEU A 441 -19.09 2.21 16.87
C LEU A 441 -19.81 2.27 15.52
N GLY A 442 -19.66 1.23 14.68
CA GLY A 442 -20.29 1.15 13.37
C GLY A 442 -21.81 1.08 13.45
N VAL A 443 -22.38 0.38 14.45
CA VAL A 443 -23.84 0.39 14.66
C VAL A 443 -24.33 1.65 15.38
N HIS A 444 -23.46 2.34 16.13
CA HIS A 444 -23.82 3.58 16.82
C HIS A 444 -23.86 4.79 15.89
N TYR A 445 -22.99 4.80 14.88
CA TYR A 445 -22.93 5.80 13.82
C TYR A 445 -23.24 5.17 12.45
N PRO A 446 -24.51 4.75 12.20
CA PRO A 446 -24.87 4.13 10.93
C PRO A 446 -24.64 5.10 9.75
N PRO A 447 -24.49 4.57 8.52
CA PRO A 447 -24.58 5.37 7.31
C PRO A 447 -25.92 6.13 7.24
N GLY A 448 -25.96 7.28 6.55
CA GLY A 448 -27.22 8.01 6.34
C GLY A 448 -28.25 7.21 5.54
N ASP A 449 -29.53 7.62 5.60
CA ASP A 449 -30.69 6.86 5.09
C ASP A 449 -30.60 6.50 3.60
N GLU A 450 -30.13 7.41 2.75
CA GLU A 450 -29.86 7.14 1.30
C GLU A 450 -28.80 6.05 1.08
N GLY A 451 -27.99 5.77 2.11
CA GLY A 451 -26.88 4.83 2.06
C GLY A 451 -27.16 3.44 2.62
N LEU A 452 -28.29 3.25 3.30
CA LEU A 452 -28.73 1.93 3.75
C LEU A 452 -29.55 1.21 2.67
N LEU A 453 -30.13 1.96 1.72
CA LEU A 453 -30.99 1.48 0.62
C LEU A 453 -30.40 1.71 -0.78
N GLY A 454 -29.14 2.14 -0.87
CA GLY A 454 -28.46 2.43 -2.14
C GLY A 454 -27.64 1.26 -2.69
N GLU A 455 -27.46 1.22 -4.02
CA GLU A 455 -26.78 0.14 -4.77
C GLU A 455 -25.28 -0.05 -4.44
N ASP A 456 -24.66 0.86 -3.66
CA ASP A 456 -23.21 0.94 -3.49
C ASP A 456 -22.74 0.87 -2.02
N VAL A 457 -21.77 -0.02 -1.75
CA VAL A 457 -21.07 -0.13 -0.45
C VAL A 457 -20.56 1.24 0.03
N GLN A 458 -21.06 1.68 1.18
CA GLN A 458 -20.79 3.00 1.71
C GLN A 458 -19.52 3.10 2.56
N ILE A 459 -19.00 4.32 2.62
CA ILE A 459 -17.83 4.74 3.40
C ILE A 459 -18.22 4.86 4.88
N PRO A 460 -17.54 4.17 5.83
CA PRO A 460 -17.72 4.39 7.26
C PRO A 460 -17.67 5.87 7.66
N ASN A 461 -18.48 6.22 8.65
CA ASN A 461 -18.53 7.57 9.18
C ASN A 461 -17.15 7.99 9.73
N LYS A 462 -16.73 9.21 9.41
CA LYS A 462 -15.44 9.77 9.88
C LYS A 462 -15.35 9.80 11.40
N SER A 463 -16.45 10.08 12.10
CA SER A 463 -16.51 10.05 13.56
C SER A 463 -16.30 8.65 14.13
N ALA A 464 -16.91 7.63 13.51
CA ALA A 464 -16.74 6.23 13.90
C ALA A 464 -15.28 5.78 13.74
N SER A 465 -14.65 6.15 12.62
CA SER A 465 -13.23 5.85 12.37
C SER A 465 -12.29 6.54 13.37
N ALA A 466 -12.55 7.81 13.71
CA ALA A 466 -11.76 8.53 14.72
C ALA A 466 -11.94 7.92 16.12
N ALA A 467 -13.19 7.66 16.53
CA ALA A 467 -13.50 7.06 17.83
C ALA A 467 -12.92 5.65 17.96
N TYR A 468 -12.96 4.85 16.89
CA TYR A 468 -12.38 3.51 16.85
C TYR A 468 -10.86 3.57 17.04
N THR A 469 -10.20 4.45 16.29
CA THR A 469 -8.75 4.61 16.39
C THR A 469 -8.35 5.05 17.80
N LEU A 470 -9.04 6.03 18.38
CA LEU A 470 -8.79 6.49 19.74
C LEU A 470 -9.05 5.38 20.78
N GLY A 471 -10.16 4.65 20.66
CA GLY A 471 -10.48 3.53 21.54
C GLY A 471 -9.40 2.44 21.52
N MET A 472 -8.92 2.10 20.32
CA MET A 472 -7.82 1.14 20.15
C MET A 472 -6.53 1.64 20.79
N VAL A 473 -6.18 2.92 20.63
CA VAL A 473 -5.02 3.53 21.31
C VAL A 473 -5.15 3.44 22.83
N VAL A 474 -6.31 3.80 23.39
CA VAL A 474 -6.54 3.77 24.85
C VAL A 474 -6.41 2.35 25.40
N VAL A 475 -7.01 1.36 24.74
CA VAL A 475 -6.93 -0.05 25.18
C VAL A 475 -5.51 -0.61 25.05
N GLY A 476 -4.82 -0.28 23.95
CA GLY A 476 -3.47 -0.76 23.68
C GLY A 476 -2.38 -0.05 24.49
N ALA A 477 -2.63 1.15 25.00
CA ALA A 477 -1.60 2.00 25.59
C ALA A 477 -0.78 1.35 26.73
N PRO A 478 -1.36 0.63 27.71
CA PRO A 478 -0.58 0.02 28.78
C PRO A 478 0.44 -1.02 28.28
N GLY A 479 0.00 -1.96 27.44
CA GLY A 479 0.85 -3.01 26.88
C GLY A 479 1.85 -2.46 25.86
N PHE A 480 1.40 -1.58 24.97
CA PHE A 480 2.26 -0.93 23.97
C PHE A 480 3.33 -0.06 24.64
N GLY A 481 2.95 0.68 25.69
CA GLY A 481 3.86 1.50 26.49
C GLY A 481 4.89 0.67 27.26
N ALA A 482 4.48 -0.43 27.89
CA ALA A 482 5.41 -1.32 28.61
C ALA A 482 6.39 -2.02 27.65
N LEU A 483 5.91 -2.46 26.48
CA LEU A 483 6.77 -3.02 25.42
C LEU A 483 7.72 -1.96 24.84
N GLY A 484 7.27 -0.71 24.70
CA GLY A 484 8.11 0.41 24.31
C GLY A 484 9.18 0.73 25.35
N ALA A 485 8.83 0.78 26.64
CA ALA A 485 9.78 0.99 27.73
C ALA A 485 10.83 -0.12 27.77
N TYR A 486 10.44 -1.38 27.51
CA TYR A 486 11.39 -2.49 27.37
C TYR A 486 12.31 -2.29 26.17
N ALA A 487 11.78 -1.84 25.02
CA ALA A 487 12.57 -1.57 23.83
C ALA A 487 13.55 -0.39 24.00
N GLN A 488 13.37 0.45 25.02
CA GLN A 488 14.34 1.48 25.45
C GLN A 488 15.32 0.99 26.53
N GLY A 489 15.17 -0.24 27.01
CA GLY A 489 15.95 -0.76 28.15
C GLY A 489 15.57 -0.16 29.50
N ALA A 490 14.39 0.47 29.61
CA ALA A 490 13.96 1.20 30.81
C ALA A 490 13.24 0.31 31.85
N VAL A 491 12.70 -0.84 31.44
CA VAL A 491 11.98 -1.76 32.33
C VAL A 491 12.41 -3.21 32.10
N ASP A 492 12.20 -4.04 33.11
CA ASP A 492 12.47 -5.46 33.07
C ASP A 492 11.29 -6.25 32.43
N PRO A 493 11.53 -7.52 32.02
CA PRO A 493 10.48 -8.36 31.44
C PRO A 493 9.23 -8.54 32.30
N VAL A 494 9.31 -8.47 33.63
CA VAL A 494 8.13 -8.66 34.51
C VAL A 494 7.19 -7.46 34.40
N THR A 495 7.73 -6.24 34.33
CA THR A 495 6.94 -5.02 34.14
C THR A 495 6.17 -5.06 32.80
N VAL A 496 6.75 -5.66 31.76
CA VAL A 496 6.07 -5.88 30.47
C VAL A 496 4.81 -6.72 30.63
N VAL A 497 4.87 -7.79 31.43
CA VAL A 497 3.71 -8.65 31.71
C VAL A 497 2.61 -7.86 32.40
N GLY A 498 2.95 -6.98 33.34
CA GLY A 498 1.98 -6.11 34.00
C GLY A 498 1.24 -5.19 33.02
N GLY A 499 1.98 -4.50 32.14
CA GLY A 499 1.40 -3.62 31.13
C GLY A 499 0.53 -4.37 30.10
N VAL A 500 1.01 -5.50 29.59
CA VAL A 500 0.24 -6.35 28.67
C VAL A 500 -0.99 -6.94 29.35
N GLY A 501 -0.86 -7.36 30.62
CA GLY A 501 -1.98 -7.84 31.43
C GLY A 501 -3.07 -6.78 31.60
N ALA A 502 -2.68 -5.53 31.88
CA ALA A 502 -3.61 -4.40 31.95
C ALA A 502 -4.33 -4.16 30.61
N THR A 503 -3.61 -4.22 29.48
CA THR A 503 -4.24 -4.17 28.14
C THR A 503 -5.19 -5.35 27.93
N GLY A 504 -4.83 -6.56 28.36
CA GLY A 504 -5.72 -7.73 28.28
C GLY A 504 -7.03 -7.52 29.03
N VAL A 505 -6.97 -6.99 30.26
CA VAL A 505 -8.17 -6.67 31.06
C VAL A 505 -9.00 -5.57 30.40
N LEU A 506 -8.38 -4.48 29.95
CA LEU A 506 -9.08 -3.41 29.24
C LEU A 506 -9.73 -3.91 27.94
N ALA A 507 -9.03 -4.73 27.17
CA ALA A 507 -9.52 -5.33 25.95
C ALA A 507 -10.75 -6.20 26.22
N LEU A 508 -10.74 -7.01 27.29
CA LEU A 508 -11.89 -7.82 27.69
C LEU A 508 -13.10 -6.94 28.08
N VAL A 509 -12.89 -5.91 28.90
CA VAL A 509 -13.96 -5.00 29.32
C VAL A 509 -14.57 -4.26 28.13
N VAL A 510 -13.73 -3.71 27.25
CA VAL A 510 -14.19 -2.98 26.06
C VAL A 510 -14.83 -3.91 25.04
N ALA A 511 -14.30 -5.12 24.84
CA ALA A 511 -14.90 -6.13 23.97
C ALA A 511 -16.30 -6.53 24.46
N TRP A 512 -16.44 -6.79 25.76
CA TRP A 512 -17.71 -7.16 26.37
C TRP A 512 -18.73 -6.02 26.32
N GLY A 513 -18.31 -4.80 26.67
CA GLY A 513 -19.16 -3.61 26.58
C GLY A 513 -19.57 -3.30 25.14
N GLY A 514 -18.63 -3.39 24.20
CA GLY A 514 -18.88 -3.19 22.77
C GLY A 514 -19.83 -4.23 22.19
N TYR A 515 -19.70 -5.50 22.58
CA TYR A 515 -20.64 -6.55 22.20
C TYR A 515 -22.06 -6.24 22.68
N ARG A 516 -22.23 -5.93 23.98
CA ARG A 516 -23.55 -5.62 24.54
C ARG A 516 -24.18 -4.38 23.93
N HIS A 517 -23.38 -3.34 23.72
CA HIS A 517 -23.83 -2.12 23.06
C HIS A 517 -24.27 -2.39 21.62
N ALA A 518 -23.50 -3.20 20.88
CA ALA A 518 -23.83 -3.52 19.50
C ALA A 518 -25.16 -4.29 19.39
N VAL A 519 -25.37 -5.28 20.26
CA VAL A 519 -26.61 -6.06 20.32
C VAL A 519 -27.79 -5.16 20.69
N ALA A 520 -27.69 -4.41 21.79
CA ALA A 520 -28.78 -3.54 22.26
C ALA A 520 -29.16 -2.47 21.24
N LYS A 521 -28.17 -1.92 20.51
CA LYS A 521 -28.42 -0.91 19.48
C LYS A 521 -29.12 -1.50 18.25
N LEU A 522 -28.78 -2.74 17.87
CA LEU A 522 -29.45 -3.44 16.78
C LEU A 522 -30.88 -3.83 17.13
N ASP A 523 -31.13 -4.29 18.37
CA ASP A 523 -32.48 -4.60 18.85
C ASP A 523 -33.39 -3.36 18.88
N ALA A 524 -32.79 -2.17 19.00
CA ALA A 524 -33.52 -0.90 18.96
C ALA A 524 -33.83 -0.41 17.53
N TYR A 525 -33.28 -1.03 16.48
CA TYR A 525 -33.68 -0.70 15.10
C TYR A 525 -35.04 -1.33 14.79
N SER A 526 -36.08 -0.50 14.75
CA SER A 526 -37.38 -0.86 14.19
C SER A 526 -37.48 -0.40 12.74
N VAL A 527 -38.08 -1.23 11.89
CA VAL A 527 -38.49 -0.84 10.53
C VAL A 527 -39.82 -0.10 10.70
N GLU A 528 -39.77 1.23 10.78
CA GLU A 528 -40.95 2.10 10.58
C GLU A 528 -40.98 2.63 9.15
#